data_AF-A0A7T7XJK0-F1
#
_entry.id   AF-A0A7T7XJK0-F1
#
_cell.length_a   1.000
_cell.length_b   1.000
_cell.length_c   1.000
_cell.angle_alpha   90.00
_cell.angle_beta   90.00
_cell.angle_gamma   90.00
#
_symmetry.space_group_name_H-M   'P 1'
#
loop_
_entity.id
_entity.type
_entity.pdbx_description
1 polymer ?
#
loop_
_entity_poly.entity_id
_entity_poly.type
_entity_poly.pdbx_seq_one_letter_code
_entity_poly.pdbx_strand_id
1 'polypeptide(L)'
;MFLPVLAIACAGLVYFARAPLLVVEDAYFTSLYGADRTRMSRIRASLTLFRPVRSVVLVDTLGPDGIAFAVSEASSQPYAVFFPYRYRAGAERYADQQTGTAVAVFAGTQQPEPPLNDRIRYFITDRTADMYRSGLAAAILSENSPDRVVCCLSNSADGRFRDAFLRGLRDGGHNQDPIYVDPDADYPYSESFAAAVIADPTDRFFQKKNPAPTVLHSWINPELTNSQVKIIFDDAPWALLAGGVRNLSGRVGTVYLPSKAAVMDRRLAGGTVKRSLQAAAGANFTAE
;
A
#
# COMPACT_ATOMS: atom_id res chain seq x y z
N MET A 1 23.34 28.36 -24.49
CA MET A 1 21.88 28.07 -24.44
C MET A 1 21.49 26.74 -25.11
N PHE A 2 22.25 26.22 -26.08
CA PHE A 2 21.93 24.96 -26.79
C PHE A 2 22.19 23.66 -26.02
N LEU A 3 23.23 23.60 -25.18
CA LEU A 3 23.58 22.40 -24.41
C LEU A 3 22.47 21.87 -23.48
N PRO A 4 21.79 22.70 -22.67
CA PRO A 4 20.72 22.20 -21.78
C PRO A 4 19.50 21.71 -22.56
N VAL A 5 19.16 22.34 -23.69
CA VAL A 5 18.03 21.91 -24.53
C VAL A 5 18.31 20.54 -25.15
N LEU A 6 19.53 20.33 -25.67
CA LEU A 6 19.94 19.04 -26.21
C LEU A 6 19.98 17.95 -25.14
N ALA A 7 20.48 18.25 -23.94
CA ALA A 7 20.51 17.30 -22.83
C ALA A 7 19.09 16.86 -22.42
N ILE A 8 18.13 17.80 -22.35
CA ILE A 8 16.73 17.49 -22.07
C ILE A 8 16.12 16.64 -23.18
N ALA A 9 16.38 16.97 -24.45
CA ALA A 9 15.89 16.20 -25.60
C ALA A 9 16.45 14.76 -25.59
N CYS A 10 17.75 14.59 -25.34
CA CYS A 10 18.38 13.27 -25.22
C CYS A 10 17.83 12.48 -24.04
N ALA A 11 17.67 13.11 -22.86
CA ALA A 11 17.08 12.46 -21.69
C ALA A 11 15.62 12.01 -21.97
N GLY A 12 14.84 12.85 -22.67
CA GLY A 12 13.49 12.50 -23.11
C GLY A 12 13.47 11.32 -24.07
N LEU A 13 14.34 11.31 -25.09
CA LEU A 13 14.45 10.20 -26.04
C LEU A 13 14.84 8.90 -25.34
N VAL A 14 15.84 8.94 -24.46
CA VAL A 14 16.26 7.78 -23.67
C VAL A 14 15.09 7.27 -22.82
N TYR A 15 14.34 8.17 -22.18
CA TYR A 15 13.18 7.81 -21.38
C TYR A 15 12.10 7.09 -22.21
N PHE A 16 11.70 7.64 -23.36
CA PHE A 16 10.66 7.04 -24.21
C PHE A 16 11.11 5.78 -24.95
N ALA A 17 12.41 5.60 -25.17
CA ALA A 17 12.97 4.39 -25.76
C ALA A 17 12.99 3.20 -24.79
N ARG A 18 12.82 3.43 -23.47
CA ARG A 18 12.77 2.32 -22.50
C ARG A 18 11.44 1.57 -22.59
N ALA A 19 11.54 0.25 -22.62
CA ALA A 19 10.38 -0.65 -22.52
C ALA A 19 9.45 -0.24 -21.36
N PRO A 20 8.13 -0.16 -21.56
CA PRO A 20 7.23 0.33 -20.52
C PRO A 20 7.10 -0.69 -19.39
N LEU A 21 6.77 -0.21 -18.20
CA LEU A 21 6.22 -1.05 -17.14
C LEU A 21 4.69 -1.03 -17.26
N LEU A 22 4.06 -2.19 -17.14
CA LEU A 22 2.61 -2.31 -17.12
C LEU A 22 2.12 -2.60 -15.70
N VAL A 23 1.08 -1.88 -15.27
CA VAL A 23 0.34 -2.16 -14.05
C VAL A 23 -1.09 -2.52 -14.44
N VAL A 24 -1.51 -3.72 -14.08
CA VAL A 24 -2.88 -4.15 -14.28
C VAL A 24 -3.75 -3.59 -13.17
N GLU A 25 -4.87 -3.00 -13.52
CA GLU A 25 -5.85 -2.49 -12.58
C GLU A 25 -7.26 -2.74 -13.10
N ASP A 26 -8.25 -2.47 -12.27
CA ASP A 26 -9.66 -2.62 -12.62
C ASP A 26 -10.43 -1.32 -12.32
N ALA A 27 -11.65 -1.25 -12.86
CA ALA A 27 -12.49 -0.08 -12.71
C ALA A 27 -12.90 0.18 -11.25
N TYR A 28 -13.06 -0.88 -10.45
CA TYR A 28 -13.42 -0.78 -9.04
C TYR A 28 -12.28 -0.20 -8.19
N PHE A 29 -11.05 -0.64 -8.42
CA PHE A 29 -9.86 -0.05 -7.82
C PHE A 29 -9.74 1.43 -8.20
N THR A 30 -9.93 1.76 -9.47
CA THR A 30 -9.80 3.15 -9.96
C THR A 30 -10.85 4.07 -9.33
N SER A 31 -12.07 3.59 -9.11
CA SER A 31 -13.14 4.39 -8.51
C SER A 31 -12.89 4.70 -7.02
N LEU A 32 -12.34 3.75 -6.27
CA LEU A 32 -12.05 3.91 -4.84
C LEU A 32 -10.70 4.57 -4.53
N TYR A 33 -9.66 4.27 -5.33
CA TYR A 33 -8.34 4.91 -5.20
C TYR A 33 -8.37 6.37 -5.71
N GLY A 34 -9.22 6.65 -6.70
CA GLY A 34 -9.41 7.94 -7.34
C GLY A 34 -8.52 8.11 -8.58
N ALA A 35 -9.15 8.45 -9.72
CA ALA A 35 -8.47 8.58 -11.01
C ALA A 35 -7.30 9.60 -11.00
N ASP A 36 -7.47 10.74 -10.33
CA ASP A 36 -6.41 11.74 -10.22
C ASP A 36 -5.22 11.25 -9.39
N ARG A 37 -5.49 10.49 -8.31
CA ARG A 37 -4.45 9.87 -7.50
C ARG A 37 -3.71 8.80 -8.30
N THR A 38 -4.42 7.95 -9.04
CA THR A 38 -3.82 6.98 -9.97
C THR A 38 -2.90 7.69 -10.96
N ARG A 39 -3.37 8.76 -11.60
CA ARG A 39 -2.59 9.54 -12.56
C ARG A 39 -1.33 10.13 -11.93
N MET A 40 -1.44 10.74 -10.76
CA MET A 40 -0.29 11.33 -10.05
C MET A 40 0.70 10.26 -9.58
N SER A 41 0.23 9.16 -9.02
CA SER A 41 1.06 8.03 -8.62
C SER A 41 1.79 7.42 -9.80
N ARG A 42 1.11 7.27 -10.95
CA ARG A 42 1.73 6.81 -12.21
C ARG A 42 2.85 7.74 -12.65
N ILE A 43 2.62 9.06 -12.69
CA ILE A 43 3.66 10.05 -13.07
C ILE A 43 4.85 9.97 -12.12
N ARG A 44 4.60 9.97 -10.80
CA ARG A 44 5.66 9.89 -9.78
C ARG A 44 6.46 8.60 -9.91
N ALA A 45 5.81 7.47 -10.10
CA ALA A 45 6.49 6.18 -10.32
C ALA A 45 7.31 6.22 -11.61
N SER A 46 6.75 6.76 -12.69
CA SER A 46 7.45 6.91 -13.97
C SER A 46 8.74 7.72 -13.86
N LEU A 47 8.68 8.86 -13.17
CA LEU A 47 9.84 9.71 -12.93
C LEU A 47 10.85 9.04 -12.00
N THR A 48 10.38 8.41 -10.90
CA THR A 48 11.23 7.72 -9.92
C THR A 48 11.99 6.55 -10.53
N LEU A 49 11.34 5.81 -11.43
CA LEU A 49 11.92 4.66 -12.12
C LEU A 49 12.64 5.04 -13.42
N PHE A 50 12.53 6.32 -13.82
CA PHE A 50 12.99 6.84 -15.11
C PHE A 50 12.57 5.93 -16.28
N ARG A 51 11.29 5.52 -16.30
CA ARG A 51 10.70 4.61 -17.29
C ARG A 51 9.21 4.92 -17.50
N PRO A 52 8.66 4.77 -18.71
CA PRO A 52 7.21 4.88 -18.92
C PRO A 52 6.45 3.82 -18.10
N VAL A 53 5.44 4.26 -17.35
CA VAL A 53 4.52 3.37 -16.63
C VAL A 53 3.13 3.53 -17.24
N ARG A 54 2.53 2.42 -17.66
CA ARG A 54 1.19 2.37 -18.25
C ARG A 54 0.26 1.53 -17.39
N SER A 55 -1.01 1.89 -17.38
CA SER A 55 -2.03 1.04 -16.79
C SER A 55 -2.75 0.22 -17.86
N VAL A 56 -3.09 -1.01 -17.51
CA VAL A 56 -3.97 -1.89 -18.29
C VAL A 56 -5.22 -2.08 -17.46
N VAL A 57 -6.29 -1.38 -17.82
CA VAL A 57 -7.56 -1.43 -17.09
C VAL A 57 -8.38 -2.59 -17.64
N LEU A 58 -8.69 -3.55 -16.78
CA LEU A 58 -9.45 -4.75 -17.14
C LEU A 58 -10.93 -4.60 -16.77
N VAL A 59 -11.76 -5.35 -17.50
CA VAL A 59 -13.17 -5.56 -17.14
C VAL A 59 -13.24 -6.77 -16.22
N ASP A 60 -14.04 -6.67 -15.15
CA ASP A 60 -14.09 -7.66 -14.05
C ASP A 60 -14.45 -9.10 -14.47
N THR A 61 -15.01 -9.30 -15.67
CA THR A 61 -15.48 -10.59 -16.18
C THR A 61 -14.47 -11.37 -17.01
N LEU A 62 -13.25 -10.84 -17.23
CA LEU A 62 -12.25 -11.53 -18.05
C LEU A 62 -11.65 -12.73 -17.32
N GLY A 63 -11.68 -13.90 -17.96
CA GLY A 63 -10.94 -15.08 -17.51
C GLY A 63 -9.43 -14.96 -17.75
N PRO A 64 -8.62 -15.89 -17.21
CA PRO A 64 -7.14 -15.81 -17.25
C PRO A 64 -6.53 -15.59 -18.64
N ASP A 65 -7.03 -16.27 -19.67
CA ASP A 65 -6.57 -16.09 -21.05
C ASP A 65 -6.88 -14.68 -21.59
N GLY A 66 -8.07 -14.15 -21.29
CA GLY A 66 -8.47 -12.81 -21.71
C GLY A 66 -7.62 -11.73 -21.04
N ILE A 67 -7.26 -11.93 -19.77
CA ILE A 67 -6.33 -11.05 -19.03
C ILE A 67 -4.94 -11.09 -19.69
N ALA A 68 -4.38 -12.28 -19.92
CA ALA A 68 -3.06 -12.43 -20.53
C ALA A 68 -3.00 -11.83 -21.95
N PHE A 69 -4.07 -12.02 -22.74
CA PHE A 69 -4.22 -11.41 -24.05
C PHE A 69 -4.26 -9.88 -23.96
N ALA A 70 -5.11 -9.30 -23.12
CA ALA A 70 -5.24 -7.85 -22.97
C ALA A 70 -3.92 -7.17 -22.56
N VAL A 71 -3.15 -7.82 -21.67
CA VAL A 71 -1.83 -7.34 -21.27
C VAL A 71 -0.81 -7.42 -22.41
N SER A 72 -0.83 -8.51 -23.19
CA SER A 72 0.04 -8.69 -24.35
C SER A 72 -0.22 -7.64 -25.44
N GLU A 73 -1.49 -7.31 -25.68
CA GLU A 73 -1.89 -6.26 -26.64
C GLU A 73 -1.45 -4.86 -26.19
N ALA A 74 -1.36 -4.60 -24.88
CA ALA A 74 -0.95 -3.30 -24.36
C ALA A 74 0.53 -2.98 -24.61
N SER A 75 1.39 -4.00 -24.72
CA SER A 75 2.79 -3.87 -25.09
C SER A 75 3.39 -5.24 -25.44
N SER A 76 4.05 -5.33 -26.59
CA SER A 76 4.71 -6.57 -27.04
C SER A 76 5.98 -6.92 -26.24
N GLN A 77 6.69 -5.93 -25.70
CA GLN A 77 7.92 -6.13 -24.92
C GLN A 77 7.98 -5.18 -23.71
N PRO A 78 7.13 -5.37 -22.70
CA PRO A 78 7.22 -4.58 -21.48
C PRO A 78 8.46 -5.00 -20.68
N TYR A 79 8.98 -4.08 -19.88
CA TYR A 79 10.08 -4.36 -18.95
C TYR A 79 9.63 -5.31 -17.83
N ALA A 80 8.43 -5.08 -17.32
CA ALA A 80 7.80 -5.90 -16.30
C ALA A 80 6.28 -5.64 -16.32
N VAL A 81 5.53 -6.63 -15.82
CA VAL A 81 4.08 -6.52 -15.62
C VAL A 81 3.73 -6.83 -14.18
N PHE A 82 2.95 -5.95 -13.56
CA PHE A 82 2.46 -6.10 -12.20
C PHE A 82 0.96 -6.33 -12.20
N PHE A 83 0.54 -7.41 -11.54
CA PHE A 83 -0.86 -7.78 -11.37
C PHE A 83 -1.29 -7.62 -9.91
N PRO A 84 -2.52 -7.19 -9.63
CA PRO A 84 -3.10 -7.36 -8.29
C PRO A 84 -3.43 -8.85 -8.06
N TYR A 85 -3.48 -9.26 -6.80
CA TYR A 85 -3.69 -10.67 -6.44
C TYR A 85 -4.93 -11.31 -7.07
N ARG A 86 -6.04 -10.57 -7.18
CA ARG A 86 -7.27 -11.03 -7.83
C ARG A 86 -7.07 -11.51 -9.27
N TYR A 87 -6.00 -11.09 -9.94
CA TYR A 87 -5.63 -11.49 -11.30
C TYR A 87 -4.43 -12.44 -11.34
N ARG A 88 -4.11 -13.12 -10.22
CA ARG A 88 -3.00 -14.08 -10.13
C ARG A 88 -3.02 -15.13 -11.23
N ALA A 89 -4.18 -15.75 -11.48
CA ALA A 89 -4.32 -16.75 -12.54
C ALA A 89 -4.03 -16.17 -13.94
N GLY A 90 -4.41 -14.91 -14.19
CA GLY A 90 -4.05 -14.21 -15.42
C GLY A 90 -2.56 -13.87 -15.50
N ALA A 91 -1.92 -13.55 -14.37
CA ALA A 91 -0.48 -13.34 -14.28
C ALA A 91 0.31 -14.63 -14.59
N GLU A 92 -0.13 -15.76 -14.03
CA GLU A 92 0.40 -17.11 -14.32
C GLU A 92 0.29 -17.41 -15.81
N ARG A 93 -0.91 -17.21 -16.37
CA ARG A 93 -1.13 -17.44 -17.80
C ARG A 93 -0.25 -16.55 -18.69
N TYR A 94 -0.09 -15.28 -18.34
CA TYR A 94 0.78 -14.35 -19.07
C TYR A 94 2.26 -14.75 -18.94
N ALA A 95 2.71 -15.14 -17.75
CA ALA A 95 4.08 -15.60 -17.53
C ALA A 95 4.39 -16.80 -18.43
N ASP A 96 3.50 -17.80 -18.49
CA ASP A 96 3.66 -18.99 -19.33
C ASP A 96 3.81 -18.63 -20.82
N GLN A 97 3.05 -17.63 -21.30
CA GLN A 97 3.08 -17.18 -22.70
C GLN A 97 4.28 -16.28 -23.04
N GLN A 98 4.76 -15.47 -22.08
CA GLN A 98 5.82 -14.47 -22.29
C GLN A 98 7.07 -14.81 -21.47
N THR A 99 8.01 -15.54 -22.08
CA THR A 99 9.17 -16.10 -21.36
C THR A 99 10.23 -15.09 -20.94
N GLY A 100 10.32 -13.95 -21.63
CA GLY A 100 11.34 -12.92 -21.41
C GLY A 100 10.95 -11.76 -20.49
N THR A 101 9.70 -11.71 -20.03
CA THR A 101 9.15 -10.58 -19.28
C THR A 101 9.08 -10.90 -17.79
N ALA A 102 9.56 -9.99 -16.94
CA ALA A 102 9.39 -10.12 -15.49
C ALA A 102 7.91 -9.95 -15.10
N VAL A 103 7.34 -10.95 -14.41
CA VAL A 103 5.95 -10.94 -13.95
C VAL A 103 5.91 -10.87 -12.44
N ALA A 104 5.05 -10.00 -11.92
CA ALA A 104 4.89 -9.80 -10.49
C ALA A 104 3.44 -9.70 -10.08
N VAL A 105 3.14 -10.13 -8.85
CA VAL A 105 1.82 -10.04 -8.24
C VAL A 105 1.92 -9.26 -6.93
N PHE A 106 1.17 -8.17 -6.80
CA PHE A 106 0.91 -7.50 -5.52
C PHE A 106 -0.19 -8.25 -4.78
N ALA A 107 0.21 -8.98 -3.76
CA ALA A 107 -0.66 -9.84 -2.96
C ALA A 107 -1.45 -9.07 -1.88
N GLY A 108 -1.06 -7.81 -1.59
CA GLY A 108 -1.63 -7.06 -0.48
C GLY A 108 -1.32 -7.77 0.83
N THR A 109 -2.34 -8.03 1.64
CA THR A 109 -2.24 -8.79 2.90
C THR A 109 -2.38 -10.30 2.72
N GLN A 110 -2.71 -10.77 1.50
CA GLN A 110 -2.95 -12.19 1.25
C GLN A 110 -1.63 -12.93 1.09
N GLN A 111 -1.45 -14.04 1.81
CA GLN A 111 -0.34 -14.94 1.55
C GLN A 111 -0.69 -15.82 0.34
N PRO A 112 0.17 -15.87 -0.69
CA PRO A 112 -0.07 -16.74 -1.82
C PRO A 112 0.08 -18.21 -1.39
N GLU A 113 -0.90 -19.01 -1.73
CA GLU A 113 -0.90 -20.45 -1.42
C GLU A 113 0.05 -21.21 -2.35
N PRO A 114 0.90 -22.13 -1.83
CA PRO A 114 1.71 -23.00 -2.66
C PRO A 114 0.86 -23.97 -3.51
N PRO A 115 1.34 -24.44 -4.69
CA PRO A 115 2.64 -24.15 -5.28
C PRO A 115 2.68 -22.79 -5.97
N LEU A 116 3.75 -22.03 -5.71
CA LEU A 116 3.98 -20.75 -6.39
C LEU A 116 4.62 -20.99 -7.74
N ASN A 117 4.16 -20.26 -8.77
CA ASN A 117 4.83 -20.25 -10.08
C ASN A 117 6.20 -19.61 -9.90
N ASP A 118 7.26 -20.34 -10.26
CA ASP A 118 8.65 -19.92 -10.10
C ASP A 118 9.06 -18.80 -11.07
N ARG A 119 8.16 -18.36 -11.94
CA ARG A 119 8.36 -17.23 -12.86
C ARG A 119 7.68 -15.96 -12.38
N ILE A 120 6.95 -16.04 -11.27
CA ILE A 120 6.21 -14.92 -10.69
C ILE A 120 6.87 -14.49 -9.38
N ARG A 121 7.05 -13.18 -9.25
CA ARG A 121 7.44 -12.58 -7.98
C ARG A 121 6.22 -12.09 -7.21
N TYR A 122 6.08 -12.51 -5.97
CA TYR A 122 4.97 -12.07 -5.11
C TYR A 122 5.45 -10.96 -4.19
N PHE A 123 4.72 -9.86 -4.17
CA PHE A 123 4.94 -8.73 -3.26
C PHE A 123 3.82 -8.71 -2.23
N ILE A 124 4.16 -9.03 -0.99
CA ILE A 124 3.23 -9.04 0.15
C ILE A 124 3.48 -7.81 1.00
N THR A 125 2.43 -7.26 1.58
CA THR A 125 2.52 -6.17 2.52
C THR A 125 3.16 -6.67 3.81
N ASP A 126 4.21 -5.98 4.29
CA ASP A 126 4.85 -6.29 5.56
C ASP A 126 3.96 -5.82 6.72
N ARG A 127 2.94 -6.63 7.04
CA ARG A 127 1.98 -6.33 8.11
C ARG A 127 2.66 -6.17 9.47
N THR A 128 3.76 -6.88 9.74
CA THR A 128 4.48 -6.76 11.01
C THR A 128 5.10 -5.37 11.13
N ALA A 129 5.82 -4.91 10.09
CA ALA A 129 6.39 -3.57 10.06
C ALA A 129 5.31 -2.49 10.11
N ASP A 130 4.21 -2.68 9.38
CA ASP A 130 3.10 -1.73 9.33
C ASP A 130 2.34 -1.64 10.66
N MET A 131 2.21 -2.73 11.40
CA MET A 131 1.63 -2.74 12.75
C MET A 131 2.53 -2.04 13.76
N TYR A 132 3.84 -2.24 13.70
CA TYR A 132 4.79 -1.47 14.51
C TYR A 132 4.69 0.04 14.25
N ARG A 133 4.71 0.44 12.97
CA ARG A 133 4.57 1.86 12.56
C ARG A 133 3.22 2.44 12.95
N SER A 134 2.16 1.62 12.96
CA SER A 134 0.83 2.02 13.43
C SER A 134 0.80 2.24 14.93
N GLY A 135 1.48 1.39 15.71
CA GLY A 135 1.63 1.57 17.15
C GLY A 135 2.32 2.90 17.49
N LEU A 136 3.43 3.19 16.81
CA LEU A 136 4.13 4.49 16.93
C LEU A 136 3.21 5.67 16.59
N ALA A 137 2.50 5.58 15.46
CA ALA A 137 1.58 6.62 15.03
C ALA A 137 0.44 6.84 16.03
N ALA A 138 -0.15 5.76 16.55
CA ALA A 138 -1.21 5.84 17.54
C ALA A 138 -0.71 6.45 18.87
N ALA A 139 0.50 6.11 19.31
CA ALA A 139 1.11 6.73 20.48
C ALA A 139 1.29 8.24 20.30
N ILE A 140 1.81 8.67 19.14
CA ILE A 140 1.97 10.10 18.82
C ILE A 140 0.62 10.81 18.80
N LEU A 141 -0.40 10.20 18.19
CA LEU A 141 -1.75 10.77 18.12
C LEU A 141 -2.46 10.79 19.48
N SER A 142 -2.06 9.92 20.41
CA SER A 142 -2.61 9.88 21.77
C SER A 142 -2.21 11.09 22.62
N GLU A 143 -1.13 11.81 22.26
CA GLU A 143 -0.62 12.98 22.99
C GLU A 143 -0.48 12.79 24.52
N ASN A 144 -0.16 11.58 24.98
CA ASN A 144 -0.13 11.18 26.41
C ASN A 144 -1.50 11.20 27.11
N SER A 145 -2.59 11.12 26.36
CA SER A 145 -3.92 10.88 26.91
C SER A 145 -3.92 9.60 27.77
N PRO A 146 -4.57 9.61 28.94
CA PRO A 146 -4.76 8.40 29.74
C PRO A 146 -5.74 7.42 29.08
N ASP A 147 -6.48 7.86 28.05
CA ASP A 147 -7.45 7.04 27.33
C ASP A 147 -6.74 5.94 26.53
N ARG A 148 -7.45 4.83 26.30
CA ARG A 148 -6.90 3.68 25.59
C ARG A 148 -6.94 3.90 24.08
N VAL A 149 -5.99 3.29 23.38
CA VAL A 149 -6.02 3.15 21.92
C VAL A 149 -6.91 1.96 21.55
N VAL A 150 -7.78 2.13 20.55
CA VAL A 150 -8.57 1.03 19.98
C VAL A 150 -7.91 0.53 18.70
N CYS A 151 -7.82 -0.80 18.56
CA CYS A 151 -7.23 -1.46 17.40
C CYS A 151 -8.23 -2.47 16.81
N CYS A 152 -8.74 -2.16 15.62
CA CYS A 152 -9.64 -3.03 14.85
C CYS A 152 -8.81 -3.90 13.90
N LEU A 153 -8.69 -5.19 14.22
CA LEU A 153 -7.92 -6.17 13.46
C LEU A 153 -8.76 -7.45 13.28
N SER A 154 -9.06 -7.82 12.03
CA SER A 154 -9.81 -9.04 11.67
C SER A 154 -9.09 -10.31 12.12
N ASN A 155 -7.75 -10.29 12.08
CA ASN A 155 -6.89 -11.37 12.56
C ASN A 155 -6.26 -11.02 13.90
N SER A 156 -7.07 -10.57 14.85
CA SER A 156 -6.58 -10.34 16.21
C SER A 156 -5.95 -11.60 16.81
N ALA A 157 -6.15 -12.80 16.28
CA ALA A 157 -5.49 -14.03 16.76
C ALA A 157 -3.98 -14.15 16.44
N ASP A 158 -3.40 -13.43 15.47
CA ASP A 158 -1.95 -13.52 15.20
C ASP A 158 -1.16 -12.67 16.21
N GLY A 159 -0.58 -13.34 17.22
CA GLY A 159 0.20 -12.71 18.28
C GLY A 159 1.33 -11.81 17.76
N ARG A 160 1.93 -12.13 16.61
CA ARG A 160 3.06 -11.35 16.07
C ARG A 160 2.67 -9.92 15.70
N PHE A 161 1.46 -9.73 15.17
CA PHE A 161 0.97 -8.40 14.79
C PHE A 161 0.62 -7.58 16.03
N ARG A 162 0.01 -8.22 17.04
CA ARG A 162 -0.25 -7.58 18.34
C ARG A 162 1.05 -7.17 19.01
N ASP A 163 2.06 -8.04 19.03
CA ASP A 163 3.35 -7.76 19.66
C ASP A 163 4.08 -6.62 18.96
N ALA A 164 4.08 -6.61 17.62
CA ALA A 164 4.65 -5.52 16.83
C ALA A 164 3.94 -4.19 17.12
N PHE A 165 2.60 -4.19 17.17
CA PHE A 165 1.81 -3.02 17.49
C PHE A 165 2.08 -2.51 18.91
N LEU A 166 2.07 -3.39 19.91
CA LEU A 166 2.36 -3.07 21.32
C LEU A 166 3.75 -2.48 21.47
N ARG A 167 4.76 -3.09 20.82
CA ARG A 167 6.13 -2.56 20.82
C ARG A 167 6.16 -1.14 20.26
N GLY A 168 5.53 -0.91 19.11
CA GLY A 168 5.46 0.44 18.52
C GLY A 168 4.74 1.44 19.42
N LEU A 169 3.66 1.02 20.08
CA LEU A 169 2.89 1.86 21.00
C LEU A 169 3.73 2.28 22.22
N ARG A 170 4.48 1.33 22.80
CA ARG A 170 5.38 1.56 23.94
C ARG A 170 6.59 2.42 23.57
N ASP A 171 7.22 2.15 22.43
CA ASP A 171 8.33 2.94 21.90
C ASP A 171 7.91 4.39 21.63
N GLY A 172 6.65 4.61 21.26
CA GLY A 172 6.06 5.94 21.10
C GLY A 172 5.65 6.62 22.41
N GLY A 173 5.87 5.99 23.56
CA GLY A 173 5.63 6.54 24.90
C GLY A 173 4.23 6.28 25.49
N HIS A 174 3.38 5.51 24.81
CA HIS A 174 2.04 5.20 25.32
C HIS A 174 2.03 3.88 26.11
N ASN A 175 1.75 3.97 27.41
CA ASN A 175 1.90 2.87 28.38
C ASN A 175 0.61 2.10 28.72
N GLN A 176 -0.56 2.52 28.21
CA GLN A 176 -1.80 1.75 28.38
C GLN A 176 -1.89 0.64 27.32
N ASP A 177 -2.47 -0.50 27.70
CA ASP A 177 -2.75 -1.57 26.73
C ASP A 177 -3.91 -1.18 25.82
N PRO A 178 -3.79 -1.41 24.50
CA PRO A 178 -4.86 -1.13 23.56
C PRO A 178 -6.05 -2.06 23.79
N ILE A 179 -7.21 -1.63 23.30
CA ILE A 179 -8.41 -2.46 23.19
C ILE A 179 -8.38 -3.07 21.79
N TYR A 180 -8.34 -4.40 21.71
CA TYR A 180 -8.54 -5.09 20.44
C TYR A 180 -10.02 -5.37 20.24
N VAL A 181 -10.55 -4.89 19.12
CA VAL A 181 -11.95 -5.09 18.76
C VAL A 181 -12.05 -5.92 17.48
N ASP A 182 -13.05 -6.78 17.46
CA ASP A 182 -13.45 -7.49 16.26
C ASP A 182 -14.15 -6.51 15.31
N PRO A 183 -13.76 -6.44 14.02
CA PRO A 183 -14.43 -5.63 12.99
C PRO A 183 -15.96 -5.76 12.96
N ASP A 184 -16.49 -6.95 13.27
CA ASP A 184 -17.92 -7.25 13.18
C ASP A 184 -18.67 -7.01 14.50
N ALA A 185 -17.96 -6.79 15.61
CA ALA A 185 -18.56 -6.57 16.91
C ALA A 185 -19.18 -5.17 17.03
N ASP A 186 -20.40 -5.11 17.58
CA ASP A 186 -21.01 -3.85 18.00
C ASP A 186 -20.30 -3.31 19.25
N TYR A 187 -19.24 -2.54 19.03
CA TYR A 187 -18.53 -1.89 20.13
C TYR A 187 -19.31 -0.66 20.62
N PRO A 188 -19.59 -0.52 21.92
CA PRO A 188 -20.23 0.68 22.46
C PRO A 188 -19.21 1.82 22.47
N TYR A 189 -19.37 2.75 21.52
CA TYR A 189 -18.54 3.97 21.39
C TYR A 189 -18.82 5.03 22.47
N SER A 190 -19.31 4.63 23.64
CA SER A 190 -19.56 5.53 24.78
C SER A 190 -18.27 5.97 25.48
N GLU A 191 -17.12 5.35 25.14
CA GLU A 191 -15.81 5.65 25.71
C GLU A 191 -15.02 6.64 24.85
N SER A 192 -14.32 7.57 25.50
CA SER A 192 -13.30 8.42 24.87
C SER A 192 -12.08 7.55 24.55
N PHE A 193 -11.62 7.57 23.30
CA PHE A 193 -10.41 6.86 22.88
C PHE A 193 -9.32 7.85 22.52
N ALA A 194 -8.08 7.55 22.90
CA ALA A 194 -6.95 8.41 22.58
C ALA A 194 -6.63 8.40 21.08
N ALA A 195 -6.73 7.22 20.44
CA ALA A 195 -6.57 7.04 19.01
C ALA A 195 -7.24 5.73 18.57
N ALA A 196 -7.51 5.63 17.26
CA ALA A 196 -8.03 4.43 16.64
C ALA A 196 -7.07 3.92 15.56
N VAL A 197 -6.93 2.60 15.44
CA VAL A 197 -6.21 1.94 14.35
C VAL A 197 -7.15 0.97 13.67
N ILE A 198 -7.30 1.11 12.36
CA ILE A 198 -8.16 0.29 11.52
C ILE A 198 -7.29 -0.39 10.48
N ALA A 199 -7.09 -1.71 10.56
CA ALA A 199 -6.27 -2.44 9.59
C ALA A 199 -7.04 -3.42 8.70
N ASP A 200 -8.37 -3.38 8.73
CA ASP A 200 -9.26 -4.34 8.08
C ASP A 200 -10.59 -3.65 7.66
N PRO A 201 -11.38 -4.26 6.74
CA PRO A 201 -12.62 -3.65 6.28
C PRO A 201 -13.56 -3.47 7.47
N THR A 202 -13.82 -2.22 7.82
CA THR A 202 -14.76 -1.82 8.87
C THR A 202 -15.61 -0.69 8.33
N ASP A 203 -16.41 -1.02 7.32
CA ASP A 203 -17.52 -0.22 6.84
C ASP A 203 -18.36 0.35 8.00
N ARG A 204 -18.50 -0.39 9.11
CA ARG A 204 -19.17 0.05 10.34
C ARG A 204 -18.41 1.07 11.18
N PHE A 205 -17.07 1.07 11.17
CA PHE A 205 -16.27 2.00 11.98
C PHE A 205 -16.34 3.43 11.45
N PHE A 206 -16.53 3.60 10.14
CA PHE A 206 -16.73 4.90 9.51
C PHE A 206 -18.16 5.45 9.65
N GLN A 207 -19.15 4.58 9.91
CA GLN A 207 -20.56 4.97 9.99
C GLN A 207 -20.92 5.64 11.32
N LYS A 208 -20.22 5.30 12.41
CA LYS A 208 -20.38 5.96 13.71
C LYS A 208 -19.38 7.12 13.78
N LYS A 209 -19.81 8.32 14.21
CA LYS A 209 -18.92 9.48 14.42
C LYS A 209 -17.88 9.15 15.49
N ASN A 210 -16.79 8.48 15.13
CA ASN A 210 -15.67 8.30 16.03
C ASN A 210 -14.96 9.67 16.17
N PRO A 211 -14.87 10.26 17.38
CA PRO A 211 -14.14 11.52 17.56
C PRO A 211 -12.61 11.35 17.58
N ALA A 212 -12.11 10.12 17.74
CA ALA A 212 -10.68 9.87 17.96
C ALA A 212 -9.83 9.97 16.68
N PRO A 213 -8.60 10.52 16.77
CA PRO A 213 -7.68 10.54 15.64
C PRO A 213 -7.36 9.10 15.18
N THR A 214 -7.39 8.88 13.87
CA THR A 214 -7.42 7.53 13.28
C THR A 214 -6.21 7.28 12.38
N VAL A 215 -5.60 6.10 12.57
CA VAL A 215 -4.65 5.43 11.68
C VAL A 215 -5.44 4.43 10.82
N LEU A 216 -5.32 4.52 9.50
CA LEU A 216 -6.07 3.66 8.58
C LEU A 216 -5.13 2.86 7.68
N HIS A 217 -5.30 1.54 7.57
CA HIS A 217 -4.70 0.73 6.49
C HIS A 217 -5.72 0.60 5.38
N SER A 218 -5.48 1.33 4.32
CA SER A 218 -6.36 1.35 3.16
C SER A 218 -5.67 2.07 2.02
N TRP A 219 -6.09 1.75 0.82
CA TRP A 219 -5.74 2.49 -0.37
C TRP A 219 -6.83 3.47 -0.80
N ILE A 220 -7.92 3.62 -0.04
CA ILE A 220 -9.01 4.56 -0.36
C ILE A 220 -8.48 5.99 -0.54
N ASN A 221 -9.08 6.75 -1.48
CA ASN A 221 -8.78 8.17 -1.64
C ASN A 221 -8.99 8.90 -0.29
N PRO A 222 -7.97 9.61 0.25
CA PRO A 222 -8.11 10.35 1.51
C PRO A 222 -9.29 11.33 1.52
N GLU A 223 -9.68 11.88 0.37
CA GLU A 223 -10.83 12.78 0.26
C GLU A 223 -12.17 12.12 0.58
N LEU A 224 -12.25 10.79 0.44
CA LEU A 224 -13.42 9.97 0.79
C LEU A 224 -13.41 9.54 2.27
N THR A 225 -12.35 9.87 3.01
CA THR A 225 -12.23 9.54 4.44
C THR A 225 -12.66 10.70 5.33
N ASN A 226 -13.12 10.38 6.54
CA ASN A 226 -13.50 11.39 7.53
C ASN A 226 -12.30 12.24 7.99
N SER A 227 -12.57 13.39 8.62
CA SER A 227 -11.53 14.32 9.11
C SER A 227 -10.64 13.76 10.23
N GLN A 228 -11.05 12.63 10.82
CA GLN A 228 -10.31 11.99 11.90
C GLN A 228 -9.18 11.10 11.41
N VAL A 229 -9.25 10.63 10.15
CA VAL A 229 -8.10 9.95 9.53
C VAL A 229 -6.93 10.92 9.41
N LYS A 230 -5.88 10.65 10.18
CA LYS A 230 -4.64 11.46 10.26
C LYS A 230 -3.49 10.86 9.46
N ILE A 231 -3.49 9.54 9.29
CA ILE A 231 -2.48 8.82 8.53
C ILE A 231 -3.12 7.61 7.86
N ILE A 232 -2.73 7.36 6.61
CA ILE A 232 -3.12 6.21 5.83
C ILE A 232 -1.88 5.40 5.47
N PHE A 233 -1.85 4.12 5.81
CA PHE A 233 -0.91 3.14 5.28
C PHE A 233 -1.49 2.55 3.99
N ASP A 234 -0.95 3.03 2.86
CA ASP A 234 -1.38 2.70 1.50
C ASP A 234 -0.58 1.51 0.97
N ASP A 235 -1.24 0.37 0.86
CA ASP A 235 -0.73 -0.88 0.29
C ASP A 235 -1.13 -1.08 -1.18
N ALA A 236 -1.66 -0.04 -1.85
CA ALA A 236 -2.03 -0.13 -3.25
C ALA A 236 -0.83 -0.53 -4.14
N PRO A 237 -1.08 -1.24 -5.27
CA PRO A 237 -0.07 -1.52 -6.29
C PRO A 237 0.76 -0.29 -6.68
N TRP A 238 0.09 0.87 -6.84
CA TRP A 238 0.74 2.13 -7.20
C TRP A 238 1.68 2.69 -6.12
N ALA A 239 1.34 2.47 -4.85
CA ALA A 239 2.15 2.92 -3.73
C ALA A 239 3.44 2.09 -3.58
N LEU A 240 3.33 0.79 -3.85
CA LEU A 240 4.40 -0.19 -3.69
C LEU A 240 5.25 -0.38 -4.97
N LEU A 241 4.79 0.14 -6.11
CA LEU A 241 5.38 -0.11 -7.43
C LEU A 241 6.90 0.10 -7.50
N ALA A 242 7.38 1.25 -7.02
CA ALA A 242 8.81 1.56 -7.10
C ALA A 242 9.67 0.61 -6.23
N GLY A 243 9.15 0.23 -5.06
CA GLY A 243 9.77 -0.78 -4.20
C GLY A 243 9.76 -2.16 -4.85
N GLY A 244 8.64 -2.53 -5.48
CA GLY A 244 8.51 -3.77 -6.23
C GLY A 244 9.53 -3.87 -7.36
N VAL A 245 9.64 -2.83 -8.20
CA VAL A 245 10.59 -2.79 -9.32
C VAL A 245 12.04 -2.95 -8.89
N ARG A 246 12.46 -2.27 -7.81
CA ARG A 246 13.82 -2.39 -7.26
C ARG A 246 14.15 -3.81 -6.79
N ASN A 247 13.13 -4.57 -6.40
CA ASN A 247 13.27 -5.92 -5.93
C ASN A 247 13.01 -6.98 -7.02
N LEU A 248 12.68 -6.59 -8.26
CA LEU A 248 12.38 -7.56 -9.33
C LEU A 248 13.56 -8.49 -9.67
N SER A 249 14.80 -8.01 -9.57
CA SER A 249 16.02 -8.74 -9.98
C SER A 249 16.56 -9.75 -8.96
N GLY A 250 15.95 -9.88 -7.78
CA GLY A 250 16.35 -10.89 -6.78
C GLY A 250 15.94 -12.31 -7.15
N ARG A 251 16.21 -13.29 -6.28
CA ARG A 251 15.67 -14.65 -6.44
C ARG A 251 14.14 -14.65 -6.47
N VAL A 252 13.57 -15.53 -7.28
CA VAL A 252 12.12 -15.82 -7.33
C VAL A 252 11.59 -16.09 -5.92
N GLY A 253 10.37 -15.62 -5.64
CA GLY A 253 9.70 -15.85 -4.38
C GLY A 253 8.92 -14.64 -3.87
N THR A 254 8.68 -14.65 -2.56
CA THR A 254 7.93 -13.62 -1.85
C THR A 254 8.87 -12.52 -1.36
N VAL A 255 8.49 -11.27 -1.60
CA VAL A 255 9.13 -10.07 -1.04
C VAL A 255 8.12 -9.34 -0.20
N TYR A 256 8.50 -9.00 1.03
CA TYR A 256 7.69 -8.19 1.92
C TYR A 256 8.03 -6.71 1.72
N LEU A 257 7.01 -5.89 1.45
CA LEU A 257 7.14 -4.45 1.29
C LEU A 257 6.24 -3.75 2.30
N PRO A 258 6.74 -2.79 3.09
CA PRO A 258 5.90 -2.03 3.99
C PRO A 258 4.98 -1.09 3.21
N SER A 259 3.78 -0.83 3.73
CA SER A 259 2.83 0.11 3.15
C SER A 259 3.41 1.52 3.11
N LYS A 260 3.03 2.29 2.08
CA LYS A 260 3.44 3.69 1.99
C LYS A 260 2.54 4.53 2.89
N ALA A 261 3.13 5.20 3.86
CA ALA A 261 2.38 6.10 4.72
C ALA A 261 2.10 7.44 4.03
N ALA A 262 0.85 7.89 4.11
CA ALA A 262 0.38 9.21 3.71
C ALA A 262 -0.14 9.93 4.95
N VAL A 263 0.57 10.96 5.39
CA VAL A 263 0.18 11.81 6.53
C VAL A 263 -0.76 12.90 6.04
N MET A 264 -1.90 13.08 6.71
CA MET A 264 -2.95 14.04 6.34
C MET A 264 -2.62 15.43 6.91
N ASP A 265 -1.66 16.11 6.30
CA ASP A 265 -1.12 17.38 6.78
C ASP A 265 -2.18 18.43 7.15
N ARG A 266 -3.24 18.56 6.34
CA ARG A 266 -4.32 19.55 6.57
C ARG A 266 -5.23 19.20 7.75
N ARG A 267 -5.11 18.00 8.30
CA ARG A 267 -5.98 17.46 9.37
C ARG A 267 -5.26 17.36 10.72
N LEU A 268 -3.99 17.74 10.78
CA LEU A 268 -3.17 17.68 12.00
C LEU A 268 -3.04 19.08 12.62
N ALA A 269 -3.13 19.15 13.94
CA ALA A 269 -2.78 20.34 14.70
C ALA A 269 -1.28 20.30 15.02
N GLY A 270 -0.53 21.32 14.62
CA GLY A 270 0.87 21.50 15.03
C GLY A 270 1.94 20.78 14.17
N GLY A 271 3.06 21.48 13.94
CA GLY A 271 4.17 20.98 13.11
C GLY A 271 5.02 19.88 13.76
N THR A 272 4.94 19.71 15.08
CA THR A 272 5.68 18.65 15.80
C THR A 272 5.04 17.29 15.59
N VAL A 273 3.71 17.18 15.78
CA VAL A 273 2.95 15.94 15.53
C VAL A 273 3.18 15.45 14.10
N LYS A 274 3.14 16.37 13.11
CA LYS A 274 3.45 16.05 11.71
C LYS A 274 4.84 15.42 11.53
N ARG A 275 5.90 16.05 12.07
CA ARG A 275 7.27 15.53 11.92
C ARG A 275 7.44 14.17 12.60
N SER A 276 6.87 14.00 13.79
CA SER A 276 6.90 12.72 14.51
C SER A 276 6.16 11.63 13.73
N LEU A 277 4.99 11.94 13.17
CA LEU A 277 4.25 11.00 12.33
C LEU A 277 5.01 10.64 11.05
N GLN A 278 5.68 11.60 10.42
CA GLN A 278 6.52 11.33 9.25
C GLN A 278 7.74 10.47 9.59
N ALA A 279 8.35 10.66 10.76
CA ALA A 279 9.45 9.84 11.25
C ALA A 279 8.98 8.41 11.58
N ALA A 280 7.88 8.26 12.31
CA ALA A 280 7.26 6.97 12.60
C ALA A 280 6.84 6.23 11.31
N ALA A 281 6.28 6.97 10.35
CA ALA A 281 5.97 6.49 9.02
C ALA A 281 7.22 6.09 8.21
N GLY A 282 8.37 6.71 8.44
CA GLY A 282 9.61 6.45 7.70
C GLY A 282 10.58 5.48 8.37
N ALA A 283 10.25 4.94 9.55
CA ALA A 283 11.11 4.02 10.29
C ALA A 283 11.36 2.76 9.45
N ASN A 284 12.53 2.69 8.80
CA ASN A 284 12.99 1.52 8.07
C ASN A 284 13.46 0.47 9.06
N PHE A 285 12.95 -0.75 8.94
CA PHE A 285 13.44 -1.89 9.71
C PHE A 285 14.80 -2.31 9.14
N THR A 286 15.87 -2.11 9.91
CA THR A 286 17.09 -2.92 9.79
C THR A 286 16.83 -4.19 10.59
N ALA A 287 16.54 -5.30 9.90
CA ALA A 287 16.52 -6.60 10.55
C ALA A 287 17.96 -6.95 10.99
N GLU A 288 18.12 -7.31 12.26
CA GLU A 288 19.23 -8.13 12.74
C GLU A 288 19.21 -9.51 12.08
#